data_AF-A0A0D7W7S0-F1
#
_entry.id   AF-A0A0D7W7S0-F1
#
_cell.length_a   1.000
_cell.length_b   1.000
_cell.length_c   1.000
_cell.angle_alpha   90.00
_cell.angle_beta   90.00
_cell.angle_gamma   90.00
#
_symmetry.space_group_name_H-M   'P 1'
#
loop_
_entity.id
_entity.type
_entity.pdbx_description
1 polymer ?
#
loop_
_entity_poly.entity_id
_entity_poly.type
_entity_poly.pdbx_seq_one_letter_code
_entity_poly.pdbx_strand_id
1 'polypeptide(L)'
;MANKNDIKIRGKVLSSSLLIEELLNKIIFNFFIPKSVDKTTRSKFLELFVFNKTFGGKKQIYCELLKTNRYKSKVVKQLKVAPVVINGIIIYDFKSFKSLVTENLTKVIEIRNVIAHGYDISKAFIALEENEFIFANKNKYKKISESDIDDYIKLTNDTLKLLEITAGSLQD
;
A
#
# COMPACT_ATOMS: atom_id res chain seq x y z
N MET A 1 -29.97 4.12 -4.70
CA MET A 1 -29.00 5.10 -5.26
C MET A 1 -27.84 5.22 -4.30
N ALA A 2 -26.62 4.98 -4.75
CA ALA A 2 -25.42 5.22 -3.94
C ALA A 2 -25.31 6.73 -3.63
N ASN A 3 -24.95 7.08 -2.40
CA ASN A 3 -24.74 8.46 -1.99
C ASN A 3 -23.53 9.02 -2.77
N LYS A 4 -23.64 10.21 -3.38
CA LYS A 4 -22.54 10.83 -4.14
C LYS A 4 -21.25 10.95 -3.30
N ASN A 5 -21.38 11.15 -1.99
CA ASN A 5 -20.26 11.24 -1.07
C ASN A 5 -19.58 9.88 -0.80
N ASP A 6 -20.33 8.77 -0.79
CA ASP A 6 -19.76 7.42 -0.69
C ASP A 6 -18.87 7.11 -1.90
N ILE A 7 -19.35 7.40 -3.11
CA ILE A 7 -18.58 7.23 -4.36
C ILE A 7 -17.29 8.05 -4.31
N LYS A 8 -17.35 9.30 -3.84
CA LYS A 8 -16.18 10.19 -3.71
C LYS A 8 -15.15 9.60 -2.73
N ILE A 9 -15.59 9.12 -1.56
CA ILE A 9 -14.73 8.53 -0.54
C ILE A 9 -14.06 7.26 -1.06
N ARG A 10 -14.84 6.34 -1.64
CA ARG A 10 -14.29 5.11 -2.24
C ARG A 10 -13.30 5.41 -3.35
N GLY A 11 -13.60 6.38 -4.22
CA GLY A 11 -12.72 6.80 -5.30
C GLY A 11 -11.37 7.30 -4.79
N LYS A 12 -11.37 8.17 -3.76
CA LYS A 12 -10.13 8.67 -3.13
C LYS A 12 -9.31 7.52 -2.55
N VAL A 13 -9.93 6.65 -1.76
CA VAL A 13 -9.24 5.52 -1.10
C VAL A 13 -8.67 4.54 -2.13
N LEU A 14 -9.45 4.21 -3.15
CA LEU A 14 -9.00 3.31 -4.22
C LEU A 14 -7.82 3.92 -4.99
N SER A 15 -7.95 5.16 -5.45
CA SER A 15 -6.92 5.82 -6.26
C SER A 15 -5.59 5.97 -5.52
N SER A 16 -5.59 6.38 -4.24
CA SER A 16 -4.34 6.54 -3.48
C SER A 16 -3.69 5.19 -3.16
N SER A 17 -4.49 4.16 -2.86
CA SER A 17 -4.00 2.80 -2.62
C SER A 17 -3.44 2.12 -3.87
N LEU A 18 -3.94 2.50 -5.06
CA LEU A 18 -3.51 1.92 -6.33
C LEU A 18 -2.04 2.25 -6.63
N LEU A 19 -1.60 3.47 -6.31
CA LEU A 19 -0.20 3.88 -6.49
C LEU A 19 0.77 3.00 -5.70
N ILE A 20 0.38 2.59 -4.49
CA ILE A 20 1.16 1.65 -3.67
C ILE A 20 1.19 0.27 -4.34
N GLU A 21 0.06 -0.19 -4.85
CA GLU A 21 -0.05 -1.48 -5.54
C GLU A 21 0.81 -1.54 -6.81
N GLU A 22 0.84 -0.45 -7.59
CA GLU A 22 1.72 -0.27 -8.75
C GLU A 22 3.20 -0.29 -8.37
N LEU A 23 3.58 0.39 -7.27
CA LEU A 23 4.96 0.42 -6.82
C LEU A 23 5.42 -0.96 -6.32
N LEU A 24 4.55 -1.70 -5.63
CA LEU A 24 4.80 -3.09 -5.28
C LEU A 24 4.97 -3.98 -6.51
N ASN A 25 4.16 -3.79 -7.56
CA ASN A 25 4.33 -4.52 -8.81
C ASN A 25 5.73 -4.29 -9.40
N LYS A 26 6.19 -3.03 -9.42
CA LYS A 26 7.52 -2.67 -9.91
C LYS A 26 8.64 -3.30 -9.08
N ILE A 27 8.52 -3.26 -7.75
CA ILE A 27 9.48 -3.87 -6.81
C ILE A 27 9.59 -5.39 -7.03
N ILE A 28 8.44 -6.07 -7.13
CA ILE A 28 8.36 -7.52 -7.34
C ILE A 28 8.94 -7.86 -8.71
N PHE A 29 8.53 -7.14 -9.76
CA PHE A 29 9.05 -7.32 -11.10
C PHE A 29 10.57 -7.15 -11.15
N ASN A 30 11.13 -6.08 -10.57
CA ASN A 30 12.57 -5.83 -10.57
C ASN A 30 13.38 -6.92 -9.86
N PHE A 31 12.79 -7.59 -8.85
CA PHE A 31 13.46 -8.69 -8.17
C PHE A 31 13.42 -9.99 -8.97
N PHE A 32 12.25 -10.32 -9.55
CA PHE A 32 12.01 -11.59 -10.23
C PHE A 32 12.12 -11.50 -11.76
N ILE A 33 12.59 -10.37 -12.31
CA ILE A 33 12.61 -10.13 -13.75
C ILE A 33 13.28 -11.31 -14.46
N PRO A 34 12.60 -11.94 -15.43
CA PRO A 34 13.20 -13.03 -16.18
C PRO A 34 14.47 -12.55 -16.89
N LYS A 35 15.50 -13.40 -16.93
CA LYS A 35 16.70 -13.14 -17.73
C LYS A 35 16.41 -13.05 -19.23
N SER A 36 15.26 -13.58 -19.67
CA SER A 36 14.85 -13.47 -21.06
C SER A 36 14.73 -12.00 -21.49
N VAL A 37 15.25 -11.72 -22.68
CA VAL A 37 15.13 -10.43 -23.36
C VAL A 37 13.82 -10.31 -24.16
N ASP A 38 13.11 -11.41 -24.39
CA ASP A 38 11.88 -11.38 -25.18
C ASP A 38 10.70 -10.75 -24.41
N LYS A 39 9.96 -9.88 -25.09
CA LYS A 39 8.84 -9.14 -24.49
C LYS A 39 7.68 -10.07 -24.10
N THR A 40 7.46 -11.16 -24.84
CA THR A 40 6.34 -12.07 -24.64
C THR A 40 6.44 -12.80 -23.30
N THR A 41 7.61 -13.36 -22.98
CA THR A 41 7.88 -14.03 -21.69
C THR A 41 7.77 -13.05 -20.54
N ARG A 42 8.30 -11.82 -20.68
CA ARG A 42 8.17 -10.77 -19.66
C ARG A 42 6.71 -10.38 -19.43
N SER A 43 5.92 -10.26 -20.49
CA SER A 43 4.48 -9.96 -20.39
C SER A 43 3.71 -11.08 -19.69
N LYS A 44 3.95 -12.34 -20.10
CA LYS A 44 3.34 -13.51 -19.43
C LYS A 44 3.74 -13.61 -17.97
N PHE A 45 4.99 -13.31 -17.64
CA PHE A 45 5.46 -13.27 -16.25
C PHE A 45 4.69 -12.21 -15.43
N LEU A 46 4.56 -10.98 -15.96
CA LEU A 46 3.79 -9.94 -15.29
C LEU A 46 2.35 -10.35 -15.06
N GLU A 47 1.68 -10.85 -16.09
CA GLU A 47 0.28 -11.27 -16.04
C GLU A 47 0.06 -12.40 -15.00
N LEU A 48 0.83 -13.48 -15.12
CA LEU A 48 0.64 -14.68 -14.32
C LEU A 48 1.13 -14.55 -12.88
N PHE A 49 2.22 -13.81 -12.66
CA PHE A 49 2.92 -13.80 -11.37
C PHE A 49 2.76 -12.50 -10.58
N VAL A 50 2.65 -11.35 -11.25
CA VAL A 50 2.66 -10.04 -10.59
C VAL A 50 1.25 -9.47 -10.50
N PHE A 51 0.55 -9.31 -11.63
CA PHE A 51 -0.77 -8.68 -11.69
C PHE A 51 -1.88 -9.54 -11.09
N ASN A 52 -1.82 -10.86 -11.26
CA ASN A 52 -2.81 -11.79 -10.73
C ASN A 52 -2.74 -11.98 -9.19
N LYS A 53 -1.81 -11.31 -8.49
CA LYS A 53 -1.75 -11.36 -7.02
C LYS A 53 -2.69 -10.33 -6.42
N THR A 54 -3.35 -10.67 -5.31
CA THR A 54 -4.10 -9.68 -4.52
C THR A 54 -3.13 -8.68 -3.89
N PHE A 55 -3.61 -7.50 -3.47
CA PHE A 55 -2.79 -6.51 -2.76
C PHE A 55 -2.14 -7.12 -1.50
N GLY A 56 -2.88 -7.94 -0.75
CA GLY A 56 -2.34 -8.70 0.38
C GLY A 56 -1.22 -9.67 -0.02
N GLY A 57 -1.38 -10.39 -1.14
CA GLY A 57 -0.33 -11.26 -1.68
C GLY A 57 0.92 -10.50 -2.11
N LYS A 58 0.76 -9.33 -2.75
CA LYS A 58 1.87 -8.45 -3.12
C LYS A 58 2.64 -7.97 -1.88
N LYS A 59 1.92 -7.56 -0.81
CA LYS A 59 2.54 -7.24 0.49
C LYS A 59 3.33 -8.42 1.05
N GLN A 60 2.78 -9.63 1.05
CA GLN A 60 3.46 -10.81 1.56
C GLN A 60 4.78 -11.07 0.82
N ILE A 61 4.75 -11.03 -0.52
CA ILE A 61 5.96 -11.17 -1.35
C ILE A 61 6.97 -10.10 -0.96
N TYR A 62 6.57 -8.82 -0.88
CA TYR A 62 7.46 -7.74 -0.49
C TYR A 62 8.10 -7.95 0.89
N CYS A 63 7.34 -8.41 1.88
CA CYS A 63 7.87 -8.74 3.20
C CYS A 63 8.93 -9.85 3.15
N GLU A 64 8.78 -10.84 2.28
CA GLU A 64 9.80 -11.87 2.04
C GLU A 64 11.03 -11.28 1.34
N LEU A 65 10.83 -10.40 0.35
CA LEU A 65 11.93 -9.70 -0.33
C LEU A 65 12.80 -8.91 0.65
N LEU A 66 12.19 -8.23 1.63
CA LEU A 66 12.92 -7.50 2.67
C LEU A 66 13.81 -8.40 3.54
N LYS A 67 13.55 -9.71 3.63
CA LYS A 67 14.43 -10.64 4.37
C LYS A 67 15.72 -10.96 3.63
N THR A 68 15.80 -10.66 2.33
CA THR A 68 16.99 -10.94 1.52
C THR A 68 18.11 -9.96 1.81
N ASN A 69 19.37 -10.44 1.71
CA ASN A 69 20.54 -9.57 1.87
C ASN A 69 20.60 -8.46 0.80
N ARG A 70 20.08 -8.72 -0.40
CA ARG A 70 20.05 -7.75 -1.51
C ARG A 70 19.20 -6.52 -1.14
N TYR A 71 17.98 -6.72 -0.65
CA TYR A 71 17.11 -5.62 -0.21
C TYR A 71 17.59 -4.99 1.10
N LYS A 72 18.05 -5.79 2.07
CA LYS A 72 18.61 -5.26 3.32
C LYS A 72 19.76 -4.28 3.03
N SER A 73 20.69 -4.67 2.17
CA SER A 73 21.86 -3.84 1.81
C SER A 73 21.45 -2.57 1.06
N LYS A 74 20.52 -2.69 0.11
CA LYS A 74 19.97 -1.53 -0.62
C LYS A 74 19.32 -0.52 0.31
N VAL A 75 18.44 -0.95 1.21
CA VAL A 75 17.77 -0.07 2.17
C VAL A 75 18.81 0.61 3.06
N VAL A 76 19.75 -0.13 3.64
CA VAL A 76 20.80 0.47 4.49
C VAL A 76 21.63 1.50 3.71
N LYS A 77 22.01 1.22 2.46
CA LYS A 77 22.75 2.15 1.60
C LYS A 77 21.94 3.43 1.34
N GLN A 78 20.67 3.30 0.99
CA GLN A 78 19.79 4.44 0.71
C GLN A 78 19.55 5.29 1.96
N LEU A 79 19.25 4.68 3.10
CA LEU A 79 19.02 5.40 4.36
C LEU A 79 20.27 6.15 4.87
N LYS A 80 21.47 5.68 4.52
CA LYS A 80 22.72 6.41 4.81
C LYS A 80 22.90 7.67 3.95
N VAL A 81 22.43 7.64 2.70
CA VAL A 81 22.56 8.75 1.76
C VAL A 81 21.47 9.79 1.99
N ALA A 82 20.23 9.32 2.14
CA ALA A 82 19.06 10.15 2.33
C ALA A 82 18.13 9.48 3.35
N PRO A 83 18.27 9.81 4.65
CA PRO A 83 17.33 9.35 5.66
C PRO A 83 15.91 9.80 5.31
N VAL A 84 14.95 8.91 5.50
CA VAL A 84 13.55 9.24 5.23
C VAL A 84 12.92 9.79 6.50
N VAL A 85 12.22 10.91 6.38
CA VAL A 85 11.47 11.53 7.47
C VAL A 85 10.00 11.25 7.29
N ILE A 86 9.41 10.51 8.23
CA ILE A 86 7.98 10.20 8.28
C ILE A 86 7.43 10.81 9.56
N ASN A 87 6.48 11.75 9.44
CA ASN A 87 5.85 12.42 10.59
C ASN A 87 6.87 13.00 11.60
N GLY A 88 7.95 13.60 11.11
CA GLY A 88 9.02 14.17 11.93
C GLY A 88 10.01 13.15 12.51
N ILE A 89 9.78 11.85 12.30
CA ILE A 89 10.67 10.78 12.75
C ILE A 89 11.65 10.45 11.62
N ILE A 90 12.94 10.54 11.92
CA ILE A 90 14.02 10.17 10.99
C ILE A 90 14.25 8.67 11.06
N ILE A 91 14.18 8.00 9.92
CA ILE A 91 14.46 6.57 9.78
C ILE A 91 15.87 6.41 9.23
N TYR A 92 16.75 5.82 10.02
CA TYR A 92 18.17 5.62 9.67
C TYR A 92 18.60 4.15 9.66
N ASP A 93 17.75 3.23 10.13
CA ASP A 93 18.08 1.81 10.22
C ASP A 93 17.05 0.89 9.55
N PHE A 94 17.52 -0.29 9.16
CA PHE A 94 16.72 -1.28 8.45
C PHE A 94 15.57 -1.86 9.30
N LYS A 95 15.75 -2.00 10.61
CA LYS A 95 14.72 -2.58 11.49
C LYS A 95 13.54 -1.63 11.60
N SER A 96 13.79 -0.35 11.85
CA SER A 96 12.78 0.71 11.89
C SER A 96 12.07 0.85 10.54
N PHE A 97 12.83 0.88 9.44
CA PHE A 97 12.26 0.88 8.09
C PHE A 97 11.32 -0.31 7.84
N LYS A 98 11.79 -1.53 8.10
CA LYS A 98 11.02 -2.75 7.86
C LYS A 98 9.75 -2.79 8.70
N SER A 99 9.83 -2.40 9.97
CA SER A 99 8.68 -2.33 10.86
C SER A 99 7.64 -1.36 10.31
N LEU A 100 8.06 -0.13 10.02
CA LEU A 100 7.15 0.93 9.61
C LEU A 100 6.49 0.65 8.26
N VAL A 101 7.25 0.21 7.24
CA VAL A 101 6.67 -0.09 5.93
C VAL A 101 5.68 -1.25 5.99
N THR A 102 5.95 -2.25 6.84
CA THR A 102 5.05 -3.39 7.02
C THR A 102 3.77 -3.00 7.74
N GLU A 103 3.88 -2.17 8.78
CA GLU A 103 2.75 -1.63 9.52
C GLU A 103 1.87 -0.75 8.62
N ASN A 104 2.49 0.18 7.90
CA ASN A 104 1.80 1.09 6.99
C ASN A 104 1.05 0.32 5.89
N LEU A 105 1.71 -0.63 5.21
CA LEU A 105 1.06 -1.47 4.22
C LEU A 105 -0.13 -2.25 4.79
N THR A 106 -0.01 -2.74 6.03
CA THR A 106 -1.11 -3.44 6.70
C THR A 106 -2.30 -2.51 6.90
N LYS A 107 -2.08 -1.35 7.50
CA LYS A 107 -3.13 -0.34 7.72
C LYS A 107 -3.77 0.12 6.42
N VAL A 108 -2.97 0.38 5.37
CA VAL A 108 -3.47 0.77 4.04
C VAL A 108 -4.42 -0.28 3.48
N ILE A 109 -4.02 -1.56 3.50
CA ILE A 109 -4.82 -2.68 2.99
C ILE A 109 -6.09 -2.88 3.81
N GLU A 110 -6.00 -2.82 5.13
CA GLU A 110 -7.17 -2.98 6.01
C GLU A 110 -8.21 -1.90 5.76
N ILE A 111 -7.78 -0.63 5.70
CA ILE A 111 -8.67 0.50 5.44
C ILE A 111 -9.26 0.40 4.04
N ARG A 112 -8.44 0.13 3.01
CA ARG A 112 -8.92 -0.08 1.63
C ARG A 112 -9.98 -1.17 1.58
N ASN A 113 -9.72 -2.32 2.20
CA ASN A 113 -10.63 -3.47 2.12
C ASN A 113 -11.97 -3.20 2.79
N VAL A 114 -11.98 -2.47 3.91
CA VAL A 114 -13.23 -2.09 4.59
C VAL A 114 -14.00 -1.07 3.76
N ILE A 115 -13.35 -0.04 3.24
CA ILE A 115 -14.03 1.05 2.52
C ILE A 115 -14.44 0.62 1.11
N ALA A 116 -13.54 0.01 0.34
CA ALA A 116 -13.77 -0.32 -1.05
C ALA A 116 -14.73 -1.50 -1.22
N HIS A 117 -14.71 -2.47 -0.30
CA HIS A 117 -15.48 -3.72 -0.40
C HIS A 117 -16.53 -3.90 0.70
N GLY A 118 -16.59 -3.00 1.68
CA GLY A 118 -17.62 -3.02 2.71
C GLY A 118 -18.96 -2.46 2.21
N TYR A 119 -20.03 -2.86 2.88
CA TYR A 119 -21.36 -2.28 2.73
C TYR A 119 -21.43 -0.98 3.53
N ASP A 120 -21.97 0.07 2.90
CA ASP A 120 -22.37 1.27 3.63
C ASP A 120 -23.61 0.96 4.48
N ILE A 121 -23.44 0.97 5.80
CA ILE A 121 -24.49 0.72 6.78
C ILE A 121 -24.87 1.98 7.57
N SER A 122 -24.49 3.16 7.09
CA SER A 122 -24.68 4.44 7.79
C SER A 122 -26.14 4.69 8.19
N LYS A 123 -27.09 4.24 7.36
CA LYS A 123 -28.54 4.34 7.62
C LYS A 123 -29.02 3.55 8.85
N ALA A 124 -28.24 2.59 9.33
CA ALA A 124 -28.56 1.83 10.53
C ALA A 124 -28.21 2.57 11.83
N PHE A 125 -27.58 3.76 11.75
CA PHE A 125 -27.13 4.53 12.89
C PHE A 125 -27.86 5.87 12.98
N ILE A 126 -28.36 6.20 14.17
CA ILE A 126 -29.18 7.39 14.43
C ILE A 126 -28.32 8.64 14.70
N ALA A 127 -27.05 8.48 15.09
CA ALA A 127 -26.16 9.55 15.56
C ALA A 127 -24.89 9.70 14.69
N LEU A 128 -25.07 9.87 13.37
CA LEU A 128 -23.98 10.22 12.46
C LEU A 128 -24.02 11.72 12.15
N GLU A 129 -22.86 12.36 12.17
CA GLU A 129 -22.72 13.74 11.72
C GLU A 129 -22.86 13.83 10.19
N GLU A 130 -23.19 15.02 9.68
CA GLU A 130 -23.11 15.31 8.24
C GLU A 130 -21.68 15.03 7.76
N ASN A 131 -21.51 14.01 6.91
CA ASN A 131 -20.24 13.51 6.33
C ASN A 131 -19.56 12.35 7.07
N GLU A 132 -20.24 11.71 8.01
CA GLU A 132 -19.78 10.44 8.57
C GLU A 132 -20.40 9.23 7.86
N PHE A 133 -19.57 8.23 7.59
CA PHE A 133 -19.95 6.97 6.94
C PHE A 133 -19.52 5.79 7.79
N ILE A 134 -20.32 4.72 7.81
CA ILE A 134 -19.93 3.46 8.42
C ILE A 134 -19.89 2.39 7.35
N PHE A 135 -18.69 1.88 7.09
CA PHE A 135 -18.47 0.75 6.20
C PHE A 135 -18.28 -0.53 6.99
N ALA A 136 -19.00 -1.59 6.63
CA ALA A 136 -18.88 -2.89 7.27
C ALA A 136 -18.56 -4.01 6.27
N ASN A 137 -17.66 -4.90 6.67
CA ASN A 137 -17.45 -6.20 6.03
C ASN A 137 -17.63 -7.32 7.06
N LYS A 138 -17.51 -8.59 6.64
CA LYS A 138 -17.91 -9.79 7.41
C LYS A 138 -17.61 -9.75 8.92
N ASN A 139 -16.49 -9.16 9.36
CA ASN A 139 -16.08 -9.14 10.77
C ASN A 139 -15.65 -7.76 11.31
N LYS A 140 -15.72 -6.69 10.51
CA LYS A 140 -15.23 -5.36 10.91
C LYS A 140 -16.15 -4.27 10.38
N TYR A 141 -16.45 -3.28 11.20
CA TYR A 141 -16.99 -2.01 10.73
C TYR A 141 -15.99 -0.88 11.02
N LYS A 142 -16.01 0.16 10.20
CA LYS A 142 -15.20 1.36 10.40
C LYS A 142 -16.06 2.59 10.13
N LYS A 143 -16.14 3.46 11.13
CA LYS A 143 -16.68 4.82 11.01
C LYS A 143 -15.60 5.70 10.36
N ILE A 144 -16.01 6.55 9.42
CA ILE A 144 -15.13 7.37 8.61
C ILE A 144 -15.74 8.75 8.43
N SER A 145 -14.94 9.75 8.74
CA SER A 145 -15.15 11.17 8.47
C SER A 145 -14.27 11.63 7.29
N GLU A 146 -14.42 12.88 6.82
CA GLU A 146 -13.49 13.44 5.84
C GLU A 146 -12.05 13.52 6.38
N SER A 147 -11.83 13.81 7.66
CA SER A 147 -10.48 13.83 8.26
C SER A 147 -9.81 12.45 8.26
N ASP A 148 -10.58 11.37 8.44
CA ASP A 148 -10.05 10.00 8.32
C ASP A 148 -9.53 9.70 6.90
N ILE A 149 -10.12 10.34 5.88
CA ILE A 149 -9.66 10.21 4.49
C ILE A 149 -8.36 10.98 4.26
N ASP A 150 -8.22 12.16 4.85
CA ASP A 150 -6.98 12.93 4.77
C ASP A 150 -5.83 12.21 5.49
N ASP A 151 -6.10 11.63 6.66
CA ASP A 151 -5.15 10.77 7.38
C ASP A 151 -4.79 9.53 6.57
N TYR A 152 -5.76 8.92 5.88
CA TYR A 152 -5.50 7.81 4.97
C TYR A 152 -4.59 8.22 3.81
N ILE A 153 -4.86 9.37 3.18
CA ILE A 153 -4.04 9.89 2.08
C ILE A 153 -2.61 10.14 2.57
N LYS A 154 -2.45 10.74 3.74
CA LYS A 154 -1.15 10.96 4.37
C LYS A 154 -0.42 9.64 4.63
N LEU A 155 -1.10 8.64 5.21
CA LEU A 155 -0.56 7.30 5.39
C LEU A 155 -0.11 6.69 4.06
N THR A 156 -0.89 6.84 2.99
CA THR A 156 -0.51 6.31 1.68
C THR A 156 0.73 7.01 1.12
N ASN A 157 0.83 8.34 1.26
CA ASN A 157 2.00 9.11 0.83
C ASN A 157 3.26 8.73 1.62
N ASP A 158 3.14 8.56 2.93
CA ASP A 158 4.24 8.08 3.78
C ASP A 158 4.68 6.66 3.39
N THR A 159 3.72 5.80 3.03
CA THR A 159 4.01 4.45 2.53
C THR A 159 4.76 4.49 1.19
N LEU A 160 4.36 5.37 0.27
CA LEU A 160 5.01 5.54 -1.03
C LEU A 160 6.48 5.94 -0.85
N LYS A 161 6.78 6.94 -0.02
CA LYS A 161 8.17 7.36 0.29
C LYS A 161 9.02 6.19 0.78
N LEU A 162 8.46 5.32 1.63
CA LEU A 162 9.17 4.14 2.11
C LEU A 162 9.43 3.11 0.98
N LEU A 163 8.44 2.88 0.12
CA LEU A 163 8.57 1.94 -1.00
C LEU A 163 9.50 2.44 -2.11
N GLU A 164 9.66 3.75 -2.28
CA GLU A 164 10.60 4.32 -3.26
C GLU A 164 12.06 3.90 -2.99
N ILE A 165 12.42 3.72 -1.72
CA ILE A 165 13.74 3.19 -1.31
C ILE A 165 14.02 1.82 -1.97
N THR A 166 12.98 1.01 -2.14
CA THR A 166 13.08 -0.36 -2.66
C THR A 166 12.78 -0.46 -4.15
N ALA A 167 12.07 0.51 -4.75
CA ALA A 167 11.56 0.48 -6.12
C ALA A 167 12.59 0.53 -7.27
N GLY A 168 13.79 1.06 -7.03
CA GLY A 168 14.83 1.13 -8.09
C GLY A 168 15.33 -0.24 -8.57
N SER A 169 16.23 -0.28 -9.55
CA SER A 169 16.96 -1.50 -9.88
C SER A 169 17.74 -2.00 -8.66
N LEU A 170 17.92 -3.30 -8.58
CA LEU A 170 18.84 -3.90 -7.62
C LEU A 170 20.19 -3.99 -8.32
N GLN A 171 21.18 -3.24 -7.83
CA GLN A 171 22.56 -3.41 -8.26
C GLN A 171 23.08 -4.69 -7.60
N ASP A 172 23.69 -5.57 -8.39
CA ASP A 172 24.42 -6.73 -7.90
C ASP A 172 25.81 -6.32 -7.38
#